data_AF-A0A2K2G0M4-F1
#
_entry.id   AF-A0A2K2G0M4-F1
#
_cell.length_a   1.000
_cell.length_b   1.000
_cell.length_c   1.000
_cell.angle_alpha   90.00
_cell.angle_beta   90.00
_cell.angle_gamma   90.00
#
_symmetry.space_group_name_H-M   'P 1'
#
loop_
_entity.id
_entity.type
_entity.pdbx_description
1 polymer ?
#
loop_
_entity_poly.entity_id
_entity_poly.type
_entity_poly.pdbx_seq_one_letter_code
_entity_poly.pdbx_strand_id
1 'polypeptide(L)'
;MDKDQVDELIALGTNPESITRVQNLARQLMKETGNGYTLRLACAATLSCFLTEAGIPIAKTVGAGELARRLRMKRNWKRVEVGDQRAGDVGVTFDKDPNRPGADHVYLVVERVDRDLMFIADNQVEGKRHHRTASGKKTGRMSSAKTATEYFLRAPESVALALEAMASLDDENTNALREPFNDEGILVGFGSQ
;
A
#
# COMPACT_ATOMS: atom_id res chain seq x y z
N MET A 1 0.88 14.13 -3.95
CA MET A 1 -0.03 12.97 -3.97
C MET A 1 0.37 12.01 -2.85
N ASP A 2 -0.46 11.04 -2.47
CA ASP A 2 -0.10 10.11 -1.38
C ASP A 2 1.17 9.29 -1.70
N LYS A 3 1.37 8.94 -2.97
CA LYS A 3 2.59 8.26 -3.44
C LYS A 3 3.87 9.02 -3.08
N ASP A 4 3.86 10.35 -3.24
CA ASP A 4 5.04 11.20 -2.98
C ASP A 4 5.41 11.25 -1.50
N GLN A 5 4.51 10.80 -0.62
CA GLN A 5 4.69 10.75 0.82
C GLN A 5 5.00 9.34 1.33
N VAL A 6 5.00 8.32 0.46
CA VAL A 6 5.22 6.92 0.87
C VAL A 6 6.63 6.72 1.44
N ASP A 7 7.64 7.37 0.86
CA ASP A 7 9.02 7.25 1.35
C ASP A 7 9.16 7.83 2.76
N GLU A 8 8.54 8.98 3.02
CA GLU A 8 8.49 9.57 4.36
C GLU A 8 7.71 8.68 5.33
N LEU A 9 6.57 8.11 4.89
CA LEU A 9 5.79 7.18 5.70
C LEU A 9 6.63 5.95 6.12
N ILE A 10 7.42 5.39 5.19
CA ILE A 10 8.34 4.28 5.47
C ILE A 10 9.45 4.72 6.42
N ALA A 11 10.03 5.92 6.22
CA ALA A 11 11.08 6.47 7.08
C ALA A 11 10.59 6.63 8.52
N LEU A 12 9.40 7.21 8.72
CA LEU A 12 8.75 7.34 10.02
C LEU A 12 8.50 5.97 10.68
N GLY A 13 8.03 4.99 9.91
CA GLY A 13 7.78 3.63 10.40
C GLY A 13 9.06 2.81 10.67
N THR A 14 10.21 3.26 10.17
CA THR A 14 11.49 2.57 10.35
C THR A 14 12.29 3.14 11.51
N ASN A 15 12.20 4.46 11.75
CA ASN A 15 12.97 5.15 12.77
C ASN A 15 12.35 4.97 14.19
N PRO A 16 13.10 4.44 15.18
CA PRO A 16 12.60 4.25 16.55
C PRO A 16 12.04 5.49 17.25
N GLU A 17 12.67 6.65 17.06
CA GLU A 17 12.24 7.92 17.66
C GLU A 17 10.92 8.38 17.05
N SER A 18 10.79 8.29 15.72
CA SER A 18 9.55 8.58 15.01
C SER A 18 8.41 7.65 15.42
N ILE A 19 8.66 6.34 15.56
CA ILE A 19 7.66 5.37 16.03
C ILE A 19 7.18 5.76 17.44
N THR A 20 8.10 6.05 18.35
CA THR A 20 7.77 6.44 19.73
C THR A 20 6.93 7.72 19.75
N ARG A 21 7.32 8.71 18.96
CA ARG A 21 6.61 9.99 18.82
C ARG A 21 5.20 9.81 18.27
N VAL A 22 5.03 9.00 17.22
CA VAL A 22 3.72 8.68 16.64
C VAL A 22 2.84 7.91 17.63
N GLN A 23 3.40 6.96 18.37
CA GLN A 23 2.68 6.24 19.42
C GLN A 23 2.25 7.17 20.57
N ASN A 24 3.05 8.17 20.93
CA ASN A 24 2.69 9.21 21.90
C ASN A 24 1.50 10.05 21.42
N LEU A 25 1.53 10.49 20.14
CA LEU A 25 0.41 11.23 19.53
C LEU A 25 -0.88 10.40 19.52
N ALA A 26 -0.77 9.10 19.22
CA ALA A 26 -1.90 8.19 19.26
C ALA A 26 -2.45 8.00 20.68
N ARG A 27 -1.59 7.94 21.70
CA ARG A 27 -2.00 7.90 23.12
C ARG A 27 -2.79 9.14 23.51
N GLN A 28 -2.33 10.31 23.09
CA GLN A 28 -3.03 11.57 23.34
C GLN A 28 -4.40 11.57 22.65
N LEU A 29 -4.46 11.19 21.38
CA LEU A 29 -5.72 11.09 20.62
C LEU A 29 -6.73 10.13 21.29
N MET A 30 -6.26 8.98 21.75
CA MET A 30 -7.14 8.02 22.44
C MET A 30 -7.71 8.66 23.72
N LYS A 31 -6.89 9.31 24.54
CA LYS A 31 -7.34 10.04 25.74
C LYS A 31 -8.37 11.12 25.41
N GLU A 32 -8.12 11.94 24.39
CA GLU A 32 -9.02 13.02 23.96
C GLU A 32 -10.38 12.50 23.48
N THR A 33 -10.42 11.32 22.88
CA THR A 33 -11.66 10.70 22.38
C THR A 33 -12.41 9.89 23.45
N GLY A 34 -11.99 9.96 24.72
CA GLY A 34 -12.58 9.19 25.82
C GLY A 34 -12.32 7.68 25.73
N ASN A 35 -11.48 7.24 24.79
CA ASN A 35 -11.11 5.85 24.63
C ASN A 35 -9.83 5.56 25.42
N GLY A 36 -9.85 4.60 26.34
CA GLY A 36 -8.63 4.15 27.01
C GLY A 36 -7.58 3.70 25.97
N TYR A 37 -6.31 4.10 26.15
CA TYR A 37 -5.25 3.59 25.29
C TYR A 37 -4.96 2.13 25.66
N THR A 38 -5.30 1.22 24.76
CA THR A 38 -4.90 -0.17 24.86
C THR A 38 -4.23 -0.62 23.58
N LEU A 39 -3.33 -1.61 23.69
CA LEU A 39 -2.65 -2.23 22.56
C LEU A 39 -3.62 -2.88 21.55
N ARG A 40 -4.90 -3.07 21.90
CA ARG A 40 -5.92 -3.60 20.98
C ARG A 40 -6.74 -2.53 20.27
N LEU A 41 -6.83 -1.32 20.84
CA LEU A 41 -7.73 -0.28 20.33
C LEU A 41 -7.01 0.84 19.59
N ALA A 42 -5.69 0.95 19.74
CA ALA A 42 -4.94 2.10 19.23
C ALA A 42 -4.29 1.89 17.85
N CYS A 43 -4.54 0.77 17.15
CA CYS A 43 -3.90 0.46 15.87
C CYS A 43 -4.24 1.50 14.79
N ALA A 44 -5.52 1.80 14.61
CA ALA A 44 -5.97 2.81 13.67
C ALA A 44 -5.53 4.22 14.08
N ALA A 45 -5.55 4.53 15.38
CA ALA A 45 -5.09 5.83 15.89
C ALA A 45 -3.62 6.05 15.51
N THR A 46 -2.79 5.05 15.80
CA THR A 46 -1.35 5.05 15.51
C THR A 46 -1.09 5.17 14.01
N LEU A 47 -1.76 4.36 13.19
CA LEU A 47 -1.59 4.42 11.74
C LEU A 47 -2.07 5.76 11.15
N SER A 48 -3.19 6.32 11.65
CA SER A 48 -3.66 7.64 11.21
C SER A 48 -2.68 8.76 11.57
N CYS A 49 -1.97 8.64 12.70
CA CYS A 49 -0.88 9.55 13.06
C CYS A 49 0.33 9.37 12.13
N PHE A 50 0.76 8.13 11.81
CA PHE A 50 1.82 7.90 10.82
C PHE A 50 1.49 8.56 9.48
N LEU A 51 0.27 8.35 8.96
CA LEU A 51 -0.17 8.94 7.70
C LEU A 51 -0.17 10.46 7.75
N THR A 52 -0.70 11.05 8.83
CA THR A 52 -0.74 12.52 8.98
C THR A 52 0.65 13.12 9.07
N GLU A 53 1.55 12.50 9.84
CA GLU A 53 2.94 12.93 9.99
C GLU A 53 3.74 12.82 8.69
N ALA A 54 3.43 11.82 7.85
CA ALA A 54 3.98 11.70 6.51
C ALA A 54 3.36 12.71 5.53
N GLY A 55 2.45 13.60 5.94
CA GLY A 55 1.79 14.55 5.03
C GLY A 55 0.66 13.93 4.19
N ILE A 56 0.16 12.75 4.55
CA ILE A 56 -1.05 12.14 3.96
C ILE A 56 -2.26 12.56 4.82
N PRO A 57 -3.03 13.58 4.40
CA PRO A 57 -4.12 14.10 5.21
C PRO A 57 -5.24 13.08 5.33
N ILE A 58 -5.37 12.51 6.52
CA ILE A 58 -6.47 11.63 6.89
C ILE A 58 -6.98 12.04 8.26
N ALA A 59 -8.31 12.03 8.43
CA ALA A 59 -8.87 12.30 9.73
C ALA A 59 -8.41 11.22 10.73
N LYS A 60 -7.98 11.67 11.91
CA LYS A 60 -7.62 10.81 13.05
C LYS A 60 -8.75 9.81 13.30
N THR A 61 -8.42 8.52 13.37
CA THR A 61 -9.41 7.42 13.35
C THR A 61 -9.05 6.36 14.38
N VAL A 62 -10.03 5.86 15.14
CA VAL A 62 -9.82 4.83 16.18
C VAL A 62 -10.26 3.41 15.76
N GLY A 63 -10.99 3.27 14.65
CA GLY A 63 -11.42 1.97 14.10
C GLY A 63 -10.60 1.53 12.89
N ALA A 64 -10.05 0.32 12.92
CA ALA A 64 -9.25 -0.28 11.85
C ALA A 64 -10.04 -0.38 10.52
N GLY A 65 -11.26 -0.92 10.57
CA GLY A 65 -12.15 -0.98 9.41
C GLY A 65 -12.50 0.40 8.82
N GLU A 66 -12.80 1.38 9.68
CA GLU A 66 -13.10 2.75 9.23
C GLU A 66 -11.88 3.43 8.59
N LEU A 67 -10.68 3.21 9.14
CA LEU A 67 -9.44 3.74 8.54
C LEU A 67 -9.19 3.12 7.16
N ALA A 68 -9.33 1.80 7.03
CA ALA A 68 -9.21 1.11 5.75
C ALA A 68 -10.24 1.63 4.73
N ARG A 69 -11.49 1.85 5.15
CA ARG A 69 -12.54 2.43 4.32
C ARG A 69 -12.18 3.84 3.86
N ARG A 70 -11.64 4.70 4.73
CA ARG A 70 -11.21 6.06 4.38
C ARG A 70 -10.07 6.05 3.37
N LEU A 71 -9.06 5.20 3.56
CA LEU A 71 -7.96 5.04 2.61
C LEU A 71 -8.48 4.65 1.22
N ARG A 72 -9.38 3.66 1.14
CA ARG A 72 -9.96 3.24 -0.15
C ARG A 72 -10.86 4.31 -0.78
N MET A 73 -11.84 4.80 -0.03
CA MET A 73 -12.94 5.59 -0.59
C MET A 73 -12.63 7.09 -0.70
N LYS A 74 -11.76 7.63 0.17
CA LYS A 74 -11.45 9.06 0.20
C LYS A 74 -10.05 9.39 -0.32
N ARG A 75 -9.12 8.44 -0.23
CA ARG A 75 -7.74 8.60 -0.71
C ARG A 75 -7.43 7.76 -1.96
N ASN A 76 -8.40 6.98 -2.46
CA ASN A 76 -8.26 6.13 -3.64
C ASN A 76 -7.16 5.06 -3.54
N TRP A 77 -6.80 4.65 -2.32
CA TRP A 77 -5.85 3.56 -2.13
C TRP A 77 -6.42 2.26 -2.70
N LYS A 78 -5.58 1.52 -3.42
CA LYS A 78 -5.98 0.31 -4.13
C LYS A 78 -5.76 -0.91 -3.26
N ARG A 79 -6.68 -1.88 -3.37
CA ARG A 79 -6.53 -3.19 -2.73
C ARG A 79 -5.42 -3.95 -3.45
N VAL A 80 -4.55 -4.58 -2.70
CA VAL A 80 -3.45 -5.43 -3.15
C VAL A 80 -3.62 -6.79 -2.49
N GLU A 81 -3.36 -7.84 -3.27
CA GLU A 81 -3.49 -9.23 -2.79
C GLU A 81 -2.37 -9.59 -1.80
N VAL A 82 -2.67 -10.56 -0.94
CA VAL A 82 -1.67 -11.11 -0.02
C VAL A 82 -0.63 -11.87 -0.84
N GLY A 83 0.64 -11.54 -0.63
CA GLY A 83 1.75 -12.04 -1.44
C GLY A 83 2.42 -10.96 -2.28
N ASP A 84 1.73 -9.86 -2.56
CA ASP A 84 2.20 -8.76 -3.39
C ASP A 84 2.48 -7.46 -2.62
N GLN A 85 2.50 -7.54 -1.29
CA GLN A 85 2.83 -6.41 -0.43
C GLN A 85 4.20 -5.82 -0.73
N ARG A 86 4.35 -4.52 -0.48
CA ARG A 86 5.62 -3.79 -0.50
C ARG A 86 5.70 -2.83 0.67
N ALA A 87 6.89 -2.27 0.91
CA ALA A 87 7.05 -1.19 1.89
C ALA A 87 6.13 -0.02 1.53
N GLY A 88 5.49 0.58 2.54
CA GLY A 88 4.49 1.64 2.39
C GLY A 88 3.05 1.14 2.28
N ASP A 89 2.83 -0.16 2.04
CA ASP A 89 1.48 -0.71 2.04
C ASP A 89 0.91 -0.78 3.48
N VAL A 90 -0.41 -0.67 3.58
CA VAL A 90 -1.15 -0.84 4.83
C VAL A 90 -1.80 -2.23 4.84
N GLY A 91 -1.44 -3.06 5.81
CA GLY A 91 -2.08 -4.36 6.00
C GLY A 91 -3.40 -4.22 6.75
N VAL A 92 -4.43 -4.89 6.26
CA VAL A 92 -5.76 -4.96 6.87
C VAL A 92 -6.09 -6.42 7.18
N THR A 93 -6.34 -6.74 8.45
CA THR A 93 -6.64 -8.12 8.84
C THR A 93 -8.10 -8.47 8.67
N PHE A 94 -8.40 -9.78 8.67
CA PHE A 94 -9.77 -10.25 8.81
C PHE A 94 -10.45 -9.65 10.05
N ASP A 95 -11.76 -9.52 9.95
CA ASP A 95 -12.64 -9.30 11.09
C ASP A 95 -12.89 -10.65 11.77
N LYS A 96 -12.46 -10.79 13.02
CA LYS A 96 -12.75 -11.95 13.87
C LYS A 96 -13.46 -11.55 15.15
N ASP A 97 -13.81 -10.28 15.36
CA ASP A 97 -14.59 -9.85 16.51
C ASP A 97 -16.09 -9.97 16.20
N PRO A 98 -16.79 -10.99 16.74
CA PRO A 98 -18.21 -11.16 16.47
C PRO A 98 -19.07 -10.00 17.01
N ASN A 99 -18.51 -9.14 17.88
CA ASN A 99 -19.24 -8.04 18.51
C ASN A 99 -18.99 -6.69 17.85
N ARG A 100 -18.00 -6.57 16.96
CA ARG A 100 -17.58 -5.28 16.38
C ARG A 100 -17.21 -5.45 14.91
N PRO A 101 -18.07 -5.01 13.97
CA PRO A 101 -17.77 -5.15 12.57
C PRO A 101 -16.56 -4.30 12.16
N GLY A 102 -15.63 -4.91 11.42
CA GLY A 102 -14.42 -4.29 10.88
C GLY A 102 -13.16 -5.08 11.20
N ALA A 103 -12.10 -4.85 10.41
CA ALA A 103 -10.82 -5.52 10.59
C ALA A 103 -10.31 -5.48 12.05
N ASP A 104 -9.80 -6.61 12.56
CA ASP A 104 -9.25 -6.67 13.92
C ASP A 104 -8.06 -5.72 14.12
N HIS A 105 -7.26 -5.53 13.08
CA HIS A 105 -5.99 -4.84 13.15
C HIS A 105 -5.60 -4.21 11.81
N VAL A 106 -4.88 -3.09 11.90
CA VAL A 106 -4.24 -2.40 10.77
C VAL A 106 -2.82 -2.02 11.15
N TYR A 107 -1.92 -2.04 10.17
CA TYR A 107 -0.50 -1.78 10.39
C TYR A 107 0.18 -1.29 9.10
N LEU A 108 1.32 -0.61 9.28
CA LEU A 108 2.16 -0.17 8.18
C LEU A 108 3.23 -1.22 7.86
N VAL A 109 3.37 -1.62 6.60
CA VAL A 109 4.51 -2.41 6.13
C VAL A 109 5.69 -1.46 5.89
N VAL A 110 6.82 -1.70 6.53
CA VAL A 110 8.03 -0.87 6.37
C VAL A 110 9.11 -1.59 5.59
N GLU A 111 9.06 -2.92 5.53
CA GLU A 111 9.98 -3.74 4.74
C GLU A 111 9.29 -5.05 4.39
N ARG A 112 9.44 -5.49 3.13
CA ARG A 112 9.02 -6.81 2.69
C ARG A 112 10.22 -7.75 2.74
N VAL A 113 10.09 -8.89 3.42
CA VAL A 113 11.12 -9.94 3.39
C VAL A 113 10.81 -10.97 2.31
N ASP A 114 9.56 -11.47 2.27
CA ASP A 114 9.09 -12.38 1.23
C ASP A 114 7.56 -12.21 0.96
N ARG A 115 6.88 -13.23 0.45
CA ARG A 115 5.43 -13.21 0.18
C ARG A 115 4.57 -13.29 1.45
N ASP A 116 5.12 -13.74 2.58
CA ASP A 116 4.42 -13.86 3.86
C ASP A 116 5.07 -12.97 4.93
N LEU A 117 6.40 -12.99 5.06
CA LEU A 117 7.14 -12.30 6.10
C LEU A 117 7.45 -10.84 5.73
N MET A 118 7.28 -9.95 6.70
CA MET A 118 7.50 -8.50 6.59
C MET A 118 7.87 -7.89 7.94
N PHE A 119 8.52 -6.73 7.90
CA PHE A 119 8.60 -5.83 9.05
C PHE A 119 7.47 -4.81 8.98
N ILE A 120 6.88 -4.56 10.14
CA ILE A 120 5.77 -3.64 10.29
C ILE A 120 6.00 -2.65 11.43
N ALA A 121 5.35 -1.50 11.32
CA ALA A 121 5.19 -0.54 12.40
C ALA A 121 3.71 -0.44 12.77
N ASP A 122 3.41 -0.58 14.07
CA ASP A 122 2.07 -0.43 14.61
C ASP A 122 2.14 0.00 16.09
N ASN A 123 1.06 -0.23 16.84
CA ASN A 123 0.93 0.13 18.24
C ASN A 123 1.34 -0.97 19.23
N GLN A 124 1.77 -2.16 18.78
CA GLN A 124 2.00 -3.34 19.62
C GLN A 124 3.41 -3.37 20.25
N VAL A 125 4.40 -2.81 19.57
CA VAL A 125 5.80 -2.79 20.04
C VAL A 125 6.27 -1.34 20.14
N GLU A 126 6.63 -0.91 21.34
CA GLU A 126 7.03 0.47 21.59
C GLU A 126 8.36 0.80 20.90
N GLY A 127 8.37 1.91 20.16
CA GLY A 127 9.56 2.48 19.53
C GLY A 127 10.28 1.57 18.54
N LYS A 128 9.67 0.48 18.06
CA LYS A 128 10.36 -0.49 17.19
C LYS A 128 9.43 -1.09 16.14
N ARG A 129 9.97 -1.24 14.93
CA ARG A 129 9.41 -2.16 13.93
C ARG A 129 9.60 -3.61 14.38
N HIS A 130 8.69 -4.49 13.99
CA HIS A 130 8.76 -5.91 14.35
C HIS A 130 8.23 -6.80 13.22
N HIS A 131 8.51 -8.09 13.32
CA HIS A 131 8.12 -9.05 12.31
C HIS A 131 6.63 -9.37 12.37
N ARG A 132 6.03 -9.54 11.19
CA ARG A 132 4.69 -10.08 11.01
C ARG A 132 4.64 -10.96 9.78
N THR A 133 3.83 -12.00 9.84
CA THR A 133 3.45 -12.81 8.68
C THR A 133 2.06 -12.41 8.18
N ALA A 134 1.89 -12.31 6.87
CA ALA A 134 0.61 -12.01 6.25
C ALA A 134 -0.43 -13.12 6.55
N SER A 135 0.00 -14.38 6.60
CA SER A 135 -0.79 -15.56 6.95
C SER A 135 -1.25 -15.61 8.40
N GLY A 136 -0.68 -14.75 9.26
CA GLY A 136 -0.90 -14.78 10.71
C GLY A 136 -0.31 -15.99 11.44
N LYS A 137 0.43 -16.87 10.75
CA LYS A 137 1.05 -18.05 11.35
C LYS A 137 2.18 -17.66 12.30
N LYS A 138 2.34 -18.42 13.37
CA LYS A 138 3.47 -18.27 14.29
C LYS A 138 4.76 -18.64 13.55
N THR A 139 5.76 -17.77 13.57
CA THR A 139 7.14 -18.08 13.17
C THR A 139 8.05 -18.05 14.39
N GLY A 140 9.25 -18.62 14.33
CA GLY A 140 10.10 -18.92 15.49
C GLY A 140 10.29 -17.79 16.52
N ARG A 141 10.19 -16.52 16.11
CA ARG A 141 10.32 -15.34 17.00
C ARG A 141 8.99 -14.77 17.54
N MET A 142 7.83 -15.27 17.10
CA MET A 142 6.50 -14.81 17.55
C MET A 142 6.00 -15.68 18.69
N SER A 143 5.43 -15.06 19.75
CA SER A 143 4.88 -15.80 20.90
C SER A 143 3.53 -16.46 20.61
N SER A 144 2.74 -15.91 19.69
CA SER A 144 1.41 -16.39 19.31
C SER A 144 1.07 -16.14 17.85
N ALA A 145 0.11 -16.90 17.32
CA ALA A 145 -0.50 -16.61 16.02
C ALA A 145 -1.24 -15.27 16.06
N LYS A 146 -1.30 -14.57 14.93
CA LYS A 146 -1.97 -13.28 14.77
C LYS A 146 -3.16 -13.44 13.81
N THR A 147 -4.08 -12.49 13.82
CA THR A 147 -5.12 -12.43 12.78
C THR A 147 -4.44 -12.27 11.41
N ALA A 148 -4.79 -13.16 10.49
CA ALA A 148 -4.29 -13.15 9.13
C ALA A 148 -4.71 -11.85 8.42
N THR A 149 -3.90 -11.45 7.45
CA THR A 149 -4.15 -10.31 6.57
C THR A 149 -5.18 -10.72 5.54
N GLU A 150 -6.24 -9.93 5.39
CA GLU A 150 -7.22 -10.16 4.34
C GLU A 150 -6.73 -9.52 3.02
N TYR A 151 -6.15 -8.32 3.11
CA TYR A 151 -5.59 -7.60 1.97
C TYR A 151 -4.65 -6.48 2.42
N PHE A 152 -3.92 -5.93 1.46
CA PHE A 152 -3.13 -4.73 1.62
C PHE A 152 -3.78 -3.54 0.90
N LEU A 153 -3.47 -2.34 1.36
CA LEU A 153 -3.86 -1.09 0.72
C LEU A 153 -2.60 -0.34 0.29
N ARG A 154 -2.62 0.14 -0.95
CA ARG A 154 -1.50 0.83 -1.58
C ARG A 154 -1.91 2.21 -2.05
N ALA A 155 -1.09 3.21 -1.75
CA ALA A 155 -1.27 4.56 -2.25
C ALA A 155 -1.36 4.55 -3.79
N PRO A 156 -2.27 5.34 -4.40
CA PRO A 156 -2.42 5.37 -5.84
C PRO A 156 -1.15 5.90 -6.51
N GLU A 157 -0.74 5.24 -7.59
CA GLU A 157 0.31 5.74 -8.48
C GLU A 157 -0.15 7.07 -9.12
N SER A 158 0.79 7.97 -9.47
CA SER A 158 0.44 9.12 -10.30
C SER A 158 -0.11 8.62 -11.63
N VAL A 159 -1.23 9.18 -12.06
CA VAL A 159 -1.90 8.79 -13.32
C VAL A 159 -0.96 8.96 -14.52
N ALA A 160 -0.01 9.90 -14.45
CA ALA A 160 1.03 10.11 -15.48
C ALA A 160 1.89 8.84 -15.72
N LEU A 161 2.34 8.17 -14.66
CA LEU A 161 3.15 6.94 -14.78
C LEU A 161 2.30 5.74 -15.24
N ALA A 162 1.02 5.70 -14.88
CA ALA A 162 0.11 4.66 -15.35
C ALA A 162 -0.20 4.80 -16.85
N LEU A 163 -0.35 6.05 -17.35
CA LEU A 163 -0.50 6.30 -18.78
C LEU A 163 0.78 6.00 -19.56
N GLU A 164 1.95 6.40 -19.05
CA GLU A 164 3.24 6.11 -19.71
C GLU A 164 3.54 4.60 -19.76
N ALA A 165 3.27 3.86 -18.69
CA ALA A 165 3.44 2.41 -18.68
C ALA A 165 2.49 1.70 -19.66
N MET A 166 1.24 2.16 -19.78
CA MET A 166 0.29 1.64 -20.75
C MET A 166 0.65 2.04 -22.20
N ALA A 167 1.15 3.25 -22.41
CA ALA A 167 1.60 3.72 -23.73
C ALA A 167 2.89 3.01 -24.20
N SER A 168 3.71 2.49 -23.28
CA SER A 168 4.92 1.72 -23.64
C SER A 168 4.66 0.28 -24.11
N LEU A 169 3.42 -0.21 -24.02
CA LEU A 169 3.05 -1.56 -24.47
C LEU A 169 2.53 -1.62 -25.91
N ASP A 170 2.50 -0.48 -26.62
CA ASP A 170 1.97 -0.38 -27.99
C ASP A 170 3.03 -0.09 -29.08
N ASP A 171 4.34 -0.19 -28.79
CA ASP A 171 5.39 0.18 -29.78
C ASP A 171 6.39 -0.93 -30.18
N GLU A 172 6.02 -2.21 -30.04
CA GLU A 172 6.81 -3.30 -30.65
C GLU A 172 5.94 -4.39 -31.30
N ASN A 173 5.19 -4.05 -32.36
CA ASN A 173 4.92 -5.04 -33.43
C ASN A 173 4.40 -4.42 -34.75
N THR A 174 5.21 -3.65 -35.47
CA THR A 174 4.92 -3.31 -36.89
C THR A 174 6.10 -3.56 -37.82
N ASN A 175 7.03 -4.46 -37.46
CA ASN A 175 8.14 -4.82 -38.34
C ASN A 175 8.06 -6.26 -38.85
N ALA A 176 6.98 -6.60 -39.56
CA ALA A 176 6.90 -7.83 -40.34
C ALA A 176 5.82 -7.81 -41.43
N LEU A 177 5.78 -6.77 -42.28
CA LEU A 177 5.22 -6.92 -43.63
C LEU A 177 6.22 -6.40 -44.66
N ARG A 178 6.99 -7.36 -45.16
CA ARG A 178 7.85 -7.30 -46.32
C ARG A 178 7.03 -6.80 -47.52
N GLU A 179 7.36 -5.62 -48.02
CA GLU A 179 6.89 -5.13 -49.32
C GLU A 179 7.38 -6.06 -50.43
N PRO A 180 6.52 -6.54 -51.34
CA PRO A 180 6.96 -7.12 -52.59
C PRO A 180 6.81 -6.10 -53.72
N PHE A 181 7.94 -5.53 -54.11
CA PHE A 181 8.33 -5.19 -55.49
C PHE A 181 7.45 -4.21 -56.29
N ASN A 182 7.89 -2.96 -56.37
CA ASN A 182 7.86 -2.18 -57.61
C ASN A 182 9.27 -2.19 -58.20
N ASP A 183 9.48 -2.81 -59.36
CA ASP A 183 9.93 -2.12 -60.58
C ASP A 183 10.07 -3.11 -61.77
N GLU A 184 10.04 -2.54 -62.98
CA GLU A 184 10.25 -3.11 -64.32
C GLU A 184 8.98 -3.39 -65.15
N GLY A 185 8.58 -2.39 -65.93
CA GLY A 185 7.50 -2.55 -66.92
C GLY A 185 7.23 -1.37 -67.87
N ILE A 186 8.27 -0.74 -68.39
CA ILE A 186 8.39 -0.10 -69.73
C ILE A 186 7.18 0.71 -70.27
N LEU A 187 7.41 2.02 -70.39
CA LEU A 187 6.72 2.94 -71.30
C LEU A 187 6.97 2.54 -72.76
N VAL A 188 5.91 2.27 -73.52
CA VAL A 188 5.93 2.43 -74.99
C VAL A 188 4.85 3.40 -75.40
N GLY A 189 5.26 4.64 -75.63
CA GLY A 189 4.49 5.61 -76.41
C GLY A 189 4.84 5.46 -77.89
N PHE A 190 3.82 5.31 -78.74
CA PHE A 190 3.90 5.62 -80.16
C PHE A 190 2.58 6.25 -80.61
N GLY A 191 2.56 7.59 -80.68
CA GLY A 191 1.96 8.30 -81.81
C GLY A 191 3.13 8.70 -82.73
N SER A 192 2.99 8.95 -84.03
CA SER A 192 1.84 9.36 -84.83
C SER A 192 2.13 9.12 -86.32
N GLN A 193 1.07 9.19 -87.14
CA GLN A 193 1.02 9.48 -88.59
C GLN A 193 1.48 8.38 -89.56
#